data_AF-G1KLM3-F1
#
_entry.id   AF-G1KLM3-F1
#
_cell.length_a   1.000
_cell.length_b   1.000
_cell.length_c   1.000
_cell.angle_alpha   90.00
_cell.angle_beta   90.00
_cell.angle_gamma   90.00
#
_symmetry.space_group_name_H-M   'P 1'
#
loop_
_entity.id
_entity.type
_entity.pdbx_description
1 polymer ?
#
loop_
_entity_poly.entity_id
_entity_poly.type
_entity_poly.pdbx_seq_one_letter_code
_entity_poly.pdbx_strand_id
1 'polypeptide(L)'
;MINDEYLIEYKLEPEDSHGRQPGDTALLQSTVDIPPKVDSRDPRGINQHLKFEFSDILAEPSSFRSFDRVWTWSDIVFESSRLWCYRIISLLCAVPVSLLSGFLFACLGCVHIWCVMPCIQLCTMAMPPVRTLWASILDVVVAPLCTSLGRCCSAIYLTVTQK
;
A
#
# COMPACT_ATOMS: atom_id res chain seq x y z
N MET A 1 4.57 -27.19 -2.74
CA MET A 1 5.70 -27.83 -3.43
C MET A 1 6.64 -26.71 -3.78
N ILE A 2 7.70 -26.53 -2.98
CA ILE A 2 8.67 -25.46 -3.19
C ILE A 2 9.59 -25.94 -4.32
N ASN A 3 9.78 -25.12 -5.35
CA ASN A 3 10.54 -25.49 -6.55
C ASN A 3 12.02 -25.66 -6.18
N ASP A 4 12.68 -26.69 -6.71
CA ASP A 4 14.11 -27.01 -6.50
C ASP A 4 15.08 -25.92 -7.04
N GLU A 5 14.57 -24.81 -7.53
CA GLU A 5 15.29 -23.70 -8.17
C GLU A 5 15.93 -22.71 -7.17
N TYR A 6 15.80 -22.95 -5.86
CA TYR A 6 16.45 -22.14 -4.82
C TYR A 6 17.77 -22.74 -4.31
N LEU A 7 18.18 -23.90 -4.81
CA LEU A 7 19.47 -24.50 -4.54
C LEU A 7 20.43 -24.13 -5.66
N ILE A 8 21.06 -22.96 -5.55
CA ILE A 8 22.22 -22.61 -6.38
C ILE A 8 23.36 -23.57 -5.98
N GLU A 9 23.56 -24.61 -6.80
CA GLU A 9 24.68 -25.52 -6.71
C GLU A 9 25.97 -24.74 -7.03
N TYR A 10 26.77 -24.42 -6.01
CA TYR A 10 28.02 -23.69 -6.17
C TYR A 10 29.09 -24.64 -6.75
N LYS A 11 29.11 -24.77 -8.08
CA LYS A 11 30.08 -25.60 -8.78
C LYS A 11 31.44 -24.89 -8.82
N LEU A 12 32.38 -25.35 -7.97
CA LEU A 12 33.80 -25.00 -8.10
C LEU A 12 34.39 -25.80 -9.27
N GLU A 13 34.64 -25.14 -10.40
CA GLU A 13 35.58 -25.61 -11.42
C GLU A 13 36.89 -24.81 -11.28
N PRO A 14 38.06 -25.47 -11.23
CA PRO A 14 39.35 -24.80 -11.37
C PRO A 14 39.68 -24.76 -12.87
N GLU A 15 39.79 -23.58 -13.48
CA GLU A 15 40.33 -23.47 -14.84
C GLU A 15 41.59 -22.59 -14.89
N ASP A 16 42.66 -23.27 -15.28
CA ASP A 16 44.02 -22.81 -15.52
C ASP A 16 44.13 -21.90 -16.75
N SER A 17 45.28 -21.24 -16.85
CA SER A 17 45.62 -20.19 -17.82
C SER A 17 45.93 -20.71 -19.23
N HIS A 18 45.29 -20.20 -20.30
CA HIS A 18 45.92 -19.72 -21.55
C HIS A 18 44.89 -19.16 -22.55
N GLY A 19 45.22 -18.08 -23.27
CA GLY A 19 44.27 -17.25 -24.02
C GLY A 19 44.10 -17.50 -25.53
N ARG A 20 43.15 -16.79 -26.17
CA ARG A 20 43.29 -15.97 -27.41
C ARG A 20 41.94 -15.72 -28.16
N GLN A 21 41.60 -14.43 -28.25
CA GLN A 21 40.91 -13.63 -29.30
C GLN A 21 39.48 -13.91 -29.84
N PRO A 22 38.83 -12.85 -30.39
CA PRO A 22 37.38 -12.64 -30.43
C PRO A 22 36.77 -12.84 -31.83
N GLY A 23 35.50 -13.25 -31.84
CA GLY A 23 34.71 -13.45 -33.05
C GLY A 23 33.94 -14.76 -32.90
N ASP A 24 32.63 -14.71 -33.11
CA ASP A 24 31.71 -15.87 -33.13
C ASP A 24 30.98 -16.17 -31.83
N THR A 25 30.20 -15.20 -31.32
CA THR A 25 29.03 -15.52 -30.49
C THR A 25 27.96 -14.41 -30.51
N ALA A 26 27.66 -13.90 -31.70
CA ALA A 26 26.61 -12.90 -31.91
C ALA A 26 25.20 -13.50 -32.16
N LEU A 27 24.94 -14.76 -31.78
CA LEU A 27 23.72 -15.44 -32.24
C LEU A 27 23.04 -16.41 -31.25
N LEU A 28 23.00 -16.08 -29.96
CA LEU A 28 22.02 -16.68 -29.04
C LEU A 28 21.38 -15.61 -28.13
N GLN A 29 20.71 -14.66 -28.80
CA GLN A 29 19.63 -13.90 -28.21
C GLN A 29 18.40 -14.81 -28.09
N SER A 30 18.35 -15.68 -27.08
CA SER A 30 17.16 -16.46 -26.75
C SER A 30 16.79 -16.25 -25.29
N THR A 31 15.90 -15.26 -25.10
CA THR A 31 14.83 -15.22 -24.09
C THR A 31 15.04 -16.11 -22.85
N VAL A 32 15.87 -15.65 -21.91
CA VAL A 32 15.83 -16.13 -20.52
C VAL A 32 15.30 -14.99 -19.69
N ASP A 33 14.18 -15.29 -19.01
CA ASP A 33 13.36 -14.39 -18.21
C ASP A 33 14.23 -13.57 -17.25
N ILE A 34 14.27 -12.26 -17.46
CA ILE A 34 15.03 -11.36 -16.60
C ILE A 34 14.29 -11.31 -15.26
N PRO A 35 14.90 -11.72 -14.13
CA PRO A 35 14.26 -11.58 -12.82
C PRO A 35 13.84 -10.11 -12.64
N PRO A 36 12.69 -9.81 -12.01
CA PRO A 36 12.17 -8.46 -11.91
C PRO A 36 13.29 -7.55 -11.43
N LYS A 37 13.68 -6.61 -12.32
CA LYS A 37 14.76 -5.66 -12.08
C LYS A 37 14.55 -5.06 -10.71
N VAL A 38 15.45 -5.35 -9.77
CA VAL A 38 15.41 -4.75 -8.43
C VAL A 38 15.41 -3.25 -8.68
N ASP A 39 14.26 -2.61 -8.43
CA ASP A 39 14.11 -1.19 -8.71
C ASP A 39 15.23 -0.46 -7.97
N SER A 40 15.97 0.39 -8.69
CA SER A 40 17.06 1.11 -8.07
C SER A 40 16.46 1.99 -6.98
N ARG A 41 16.65 1.60 -5.71
CA ARG A 41 16.19 2.38 -4.54
C ARG A 41 16.73 3.80 -4.52
N ASP A 42 17.76 4.05 -5.33
CA ASP A 42 18.30 5.36 -5.62
C ASP A 42 18.44 5.57 -7.14
N PRO A 43 17.42 6.13 -7.83
CA PRO A 43 17.48 6.36 -9.26
C PRO A 43 18.40 7.54 -9.64
N ARG A 44 18.78 8.39 -8.67
CA ARG A 44 19.61 9.59 -8.90
C ARG A 44 21.04 9.41 -8.42
N GLY A 45 21.37 8.29 -7.78
CA GLY A 45 22.71 7.99 -7.27
C GLY A 45 23.21 8.94 -6.19
N ILE A 46 22.31 9.65 -5.50
CA ILE A 46 22.67 10.66 -4.49
C ILE A 46 23.11 10.03 -3.15
N ASN A 47 22.69 8.80 -2.88
CA ASN A 47 22.87 8.08 -1.61
C ASN A 47 23.92 6.98 -1.71
N GLN A 48 24.85 7.07 -2.66
CA GLN A 48 25.93 6.09 -2.81
C GLN A 48 26.74 5.91 -1.51
N HIS A 49 26.86 6.96 -0.70
CA HIS A 49 27.53 6.93 0.61
C HIS A 49 26.82 6.10 1.69
N LEU A 50 25.55 5.74 1.50
CA LEU A 50 24.76 4.91 2.42
C LEU A 50 24.72 3.43 2.00
N LYS A 51 25.44 3.08 0.93
CA LYS A 51 25.54 1.70 0.47
C LYS A 51 26.54 0.97 1.37
N PHE A 52 26.02 0.28 2.37
CA PHE A 52 26.84 -0.52 3.27
C PHE A 52 27.02 -1.94 2.74
N GLU A 53 28.27 -2.32 2.52
CA GLU A 53 28.65 -3.71 2.27
C GLU A 53 28.94 -4.43 3.59
N PHE A 54 28.89 -5.76 3.59
CA PHE A 54 29.27 -6.58 4.76
C PHE A 54 30.70 -6.27 5.24
N SER A 55 31.62 -6.02 4.31
CA SER A 55 33.00 -5.61 4.57
C SER A 55 33.07 -4.27 5.33
N ASP A 56 32.20 -3.31 5.01
CA ASP A 56 32.11 -2.02 5.70
C ASP A 56 31.55 -2.15 7.12
N ILE A 57 30.67 -3.11 7.38
CA ILE A 57 30.07 -3.35 8.70
C ILE A 57 31.12 -3.92 9.67
N LEU A 58 32.02 -4.78 9.19
CA LEU A 58 33.11 -5.36 9.98
C LEU A 58 34.38 -4.51 10.02
N ALA A 59 34.54 -3.56 9.08
CA ALA A 59 35.69 -2.67 8.96
C ALA A 59 37.06 -3.38 8.86
N GLU A 60 37.07 -4.63 8.36
CA GLU A 60 38.31 -5.42 8.26
C GLU A 60 39.05 -5.16 6.94
N PRO A 61 40.36 -4.87 6.98
CA PRO A 61 41.18 -4.76 5.78
C PRO A 61 41.45 -6.15 5.16
N SER A 62 41.40 -6.24 3.83
CA SER A 62 41.53 -7.48 3.03
C SER A 62 42.80 -8.30 3.27
N SER A 63 43.79 -7.76 3.99
CA SER A 63 45.09 -8.39 4.26
C SER A 63 45.12 -9.30 5.49
N PHE A 64 44.11 -9.29 6.36
CA PHE A 64 44.09 -10.06 7.63
C PHE A 64 42.98 -11.11 7.69
N ARG A 65 42.47 -11.56 6.53
CA ARG A 65 41.40 -12.57 6.46
C ARG A 65 41.96 -13.96 6.82
N SER A 66 41.91 -14.29 8.10
CA SER A 66 42.22 -15.63 8.61
C SER A 66 41.05 -16.56 8.27
N PHE A 67 41.31 -17.56 7.41
CA PHE A 67 40.38 -18.61 6.99
C PHE A 67 39.28 -18.18 5.98
N ASP A 68 39.60 -18.29 4.68
CA ASP A 68 38.70 -17.92 3.57
C ASP A 68 37.28 -18.50 3.68
N ARG A 69 37.16 -19.73 4.17
CA ARG A 69 35.86 -20.41 4.31
C ARG A 69 34.97 -19.75 5.35
N VAL A 70 35.49 -19.34 6.51
CA VAL A 70 34.67 -18.76 7.60
C VAL A 70 34.05 -17.45 7.13
N TRP A 71 34.83 -16.62 6.44
CA TRP A 71 34.35 -15.37 5.87
C TRP A 71 33.21 -15.58 4.87
N THR A 72 33.35 -16.53 3.94
CA THR A 72 32.29 -16.83 2.96
C THR A 72 31.03 -17.34 3.65
N TRP A 73 31.16 -18.17 4.70
CA TRP A 73 30.03 -18.61 5.50
C TRP A 73 29.37 -17.46 6.26
N SER A 74 30.14 -16.54 6.83
CA SER A 74 29.63 -15.37 7.54
C SER A 74 28.85 -14.43 6.62
N ASP A 75 29.34 -14.20 5.40
CA ASP A 75 28.67 -13.37 4.40
C ASP A 75 27.31 -13.96 3.99
N ILE A 76 27.28 -15.26 3.68
CA ILE A 76 26.05 -15.99 3.34
C ILE A 76 25.04 -15.99 4.52
N VAL A 77 25.50 -16.26 5.74
CA VAL A 77 24.66 -16.27 6.93
C VAL A 77 24.11 -14.86 7.22
N PHE A 78 24.93 -13.83 7.02
CA PHE A 78 24.50 -12.44 7.20
C PHE A 78 23.38 -12.06 6.22
N GLU A 79 23.55 -12.33 4.92
CA GLU A 79 22.52 -12.03 3.92
C GLU A 79 21.22 -12.80 4.17
N SER A 80 21.34 -14.09 4.51
CA SER A 80 20.21 -14.93 4.86
C SER A 80 19.49 -14.41 6.11
N SER A 81 20.23 -14.10 7.18
CA SER A 81 19.67 -13.58 8.43
C SER A 81 18.90 -12.27 8.20
N ARG A 82 19.42 -11.36 7.37
CA ARG A 82 18.75 -10.11 6.99
C ARG A 82 17.37 -10.39 6.41
N LEU A 83 17.28 -11.29 5.42
CA LEU A 83 16.01 -11.62 4.77
C LEU A 83 15.02 -12.28 5.74
N TRP A 84 15.48 -13.27 6.51
CA TRP A 84 14.62 -14.01 7.43
C TRP A 84 14.16 -13.16 8.61
N CYS A 85 15.02 -12.31 9.17
CA CYS A 85 14.64 -11.36 10.22
C CYS A 85 13.52 -10.43 9.75
N TYR A 86 13.61 -9.83 8.55
CA TYR A 86 12.53 -8.98 8.04
C TYR A 86 11.20 -9.73 7.91
N ARG A 87 11.24 -10.98 7.43
CA ARG A 87 10.04 -11.82 7.27
C ARG A 87 9.42 -12.20 8.61
N ILE A 88 10.23 -12.63 9.57
CA ILE A 88 9.78 -13.05 10.89
C ILE A 88 9.23 -11.86 11.67
N ILE A 89 9.93 -10.72 11.67
CA ILE A 89 9.47 -9.49 12.34
C ILE A 89 8.16 -9.02 11.72
N SER A 90 8.06 -8.99 10.39
CA SER A 90 6.81 -8.61 9.71
C SER A 90 5.66 -9.55 10.06
N LEU A 91 5.90 -10.86 10.09
CA LEU A 91 4.88 -11.84 10.48
C LEU A 91 4.46 -11.65 11.94
N LEU A 92 5.44 -11.47 12.84
CA LEU A 92 5.20 -11.25 14.26
C LEU A 92 4.41 -9.97 14.51
N CYS A 93 4.63 -8.90 13.74
CA CYS A 93 3.83 -7.67 13.80
C CYS A 93 2.45 -7.83 13.14
N ALA A 94 2.33 -8.67 12.10
CA ALA A 94 1.05 -8.88 11.41
C ALA A 94 0.02 -9.60 12.31
N VAL A 95 0.44 -10.55 13.14
CA VAL A 95 -0.44 -11.28 14.06
C VAL A 95 -1.21 -10.37 15.03
N PRO A 96 -0.57 -9.51 15.85
CA PRO A 96 -1.27 -8.64 16.78
C PRO A 96 -2.13 -7.61 16.05
N VAL A 97 -1.67 -7.07 14.90
CA VAL A 97 -2.46 -6.13 14.11
C VAL A 97 -3.74 -6.79 13.59
N SER A 98 -3.66 -8.02 13.08
CA SER A 98 -4.81 -8.79 12.62
C SER A 98 -5.80 -9.10 13.76
N LEU A 99 -5.29 -9.48 14.94
CA LEU A 99 -6.11 -9.70 16.12
C LEU A 99 -6.83 -8.42 16.56
N LEU A 100 -6.12 -7.28 16.58
CA LEU A 100 -6.71 -5.99 16.92
C LEU A 100 -7.78 -5.59 15.89
N SER A 101 -7.52 -5.75 14.58
CA SER A 101 -8.53 -5.42 13.56
C SER A 101 -9.74 -6.33 13.64
N GLY A 102 -9.54 -7.63 13.90
CA GLY A 102 -10.63 -8.59 14.08
C GLY A 102 -11.47 -8.29 15.31
N PHE A 103 -10.83 -7.95 16.43
CA PHE A 103 -11.52 -7.53 17.65
C PHE A 103 -12.33 -6.24 17.44
N LEU A 104 -11.73 -5.22 16.80
CA LEU A 104 -12.44 -4.00 16.45
C LEU A 104 -13.65 -4.29 15.57
N PHE A 105 -13.49 -5.11 14.53
CA PHE A 105 -14.59 -5.50 13.65
C PHE A 105 -15.71 -6.25 14.40
N ALA A 106 -15.36 -7.12 15.35
CA ALA A 106 -16.33 -7.79 16.20
C ALA A 106 -17.11 -6.79 17.07
N CYS A 107 -16.42 -5.84 17.73
CA CYS A 107 -17.05 -4.78 18.51
C CYS A 107 -17.97 -3.89 17.66
N LEU A 108 -17.50 -3.48 16.47
CA LEU A 108 -18.31 -2.72 15.51
C LEU A 108 -19.54 -3.52 15.08
N GLY A 109 -19.40 -4.82 14.84
CA GLY A 109 -20.51 -5.72 14.52
C GLY A 109 -21.54 -5.79 15.64
N CYS A 110 -21.10 -5.91 16.89
CA CYS A 110 -21.98 -5.84 18.05
C CYS A 110 -22.72 -4.50 18.10
N VAL A 111 -22.01 -3.37 18.05
CA VAL A 111 -22.64 -2.04 18.05
C VAL A 111 -23.60 -1.86 16.89
N HIS A 112 -23.29 -2.41 15.72
CA HIS A 112 -24.15 -2.32 14.55
C HIS A 112 -25.48 -3.06 14.76
N ILE A 113 -25.43 -4.30 15.24
CA ILE A 113 -26.64 -5.11 15.48
C ILE A 113 -27.47 -4.51 16.63
N TRP A 114 -26.80 -4.17 17.73
CA TRP A 114 -27.47 -3.77 18.97
C TRP A 114 -27.86 -2.28 19.03
N CYS A 115 -27.15 -1.40 18.35
CA CYS A 115 -27.39 0.05 18.38
C CYS A 115 -27.80 0.59 17.01
N VAL A 116 -27.10 0.24 15.93
CA VAL A 116 -27.39 0.85 14.62
C VAL A 116 -28.73 0.37 14.06
N MET A 117 -29.05 -0.92 14.12
CA MET A 117 -30.35 -1.41 13.66
C MET A 117 -31.55 -0.76 14.38
N PRO A 118 -31.61 -0.69 15.73
CA PRO A 118 -32.71 0.01 16.40
C PRO A 118 -32.67 1.52 16.16
N CYS A 119 -31.50 2.15 16.02
CA CYS A 119 -31.42 3.56 15.63
C CYS A 119 -32.01 3.79 14.24
N ILE A 120 -31.73 2.94 13.26
CA ILE A 120 -32.32 3.04 11.91
C ILE A 120 -33.84 2.89 12.00
N GLN A 121 -34.34 1.91 12.75
CA GLN A 121 -35.78 1.71 12.95
C GLN A 121 -36.45 2.90 13.66
N LEU A 122 -35.77 3.49 14.66
CA LEU A 122 -36.25 4.68 15.34
C LEU A 122 -36.28 5.88 14.38
N CYS A 123 -35.25 6.06 13.57
CA CYS A 123 -35.20 7.10 12.55
C CYS A 123 -36.33 6.94 11.53
N THR A 124 -36.57 5.72 11.02
CA THR A 124 -37.67 5.49 10.06
C THR A 124 -39.04 5.72 10.69
N MET A 125 -39.21 5.38 11.97
CA MET A 125 -40.44 5.65 12.72
C MET A 125 -40.62 7.15 13.06
N ALA A 126 -39.52 7.90 13.25
CA ALA A 126 -39.54 9.34 13.53
C ALA A 126 -39.63 10.20 12.26
N MET A 127 -39.31 9.66 11.09
CA MET A 127 -39.41 10.39 9.82
C MET A 127 -40.81 10.94 9.51
N PRO A 128 -41.92 10.17 9.66
CA PRO A 128 -43.29 10.66 9.42
C PRO A 128 -43.76 11.86 10.25
N PRO A 129 -43.51 11.96 11.57
CA PRO A 129 -43.83 13.17 12.32
C PRO A 129 -42.86 14.33 12.03
N VAL A 130 -41.58 14.06 11.78
CA VAL A 130 -40.60 15.12 11.43
C VAL A 130 -40.98 15.79 10.12
N ARG A 131 -41.37 15.01 9.11
CA ARG A 131 -41.78 15.56 7.81
C ARG A 131 -43.11 16.32 7.88
N THR A 132 -44.06 15.91 8.74
CA THR A 132 -45.30 16.69 8.93
C THR A 132 -45.02 17.99 9.67
N LEU A 133 -44.19 17.98 10.73
CA LEU A 133 -43.73 19.20 11.40
C LEU A 133 -43.03 20.15 10.43
N TRP A 134 -42.14 19.62 9.58
CA TRP A 134 -41.46 20.40 8.57
C TRP A 134 -42.42 21.01 7.55
N ALA A 135 -43.38 20.22 7.05
CA ALA A 135 -44.41 20.72 6.15
C ALA A 135 -45.27 21.80 6.81
N SER A 136 -45.65 21.64 8.08
CA SER A 136 -46.40 22.65 8.84
C SER A 136 -45.62 23.95 9.03
N ILE A 137 -44.32 23.87 9.32
CA ILE A 137 -43.45 25.07 9.43
C ILE A 137 -43.37 25.78 8.08
N LEU A 138 -43.16 25.03 6.99
CA LEU A 138 -43.13 25.59 5.65
C LEU A 138 -44.47 26.23 5.28
N ASP A 139 -45.60 25.62 5.63
CA ASP A 139 -46.92 26.20 5.36
C ASP A 139 -47.12 27.53 6.13
N VAL A 140 -46.78 27.56 7.42
CA VAL A 140 -46.94 28.76 8.25
C VAL A 140 -46.00 29.90 7.85
N VAL A 141 -44.78 29.61 7.39
CA VAL A 141 -43.78 30.63 7.07
C VAL A 141 -43.77 30.97 5.58
N VAL A 142 -43.69 29.96 4.72
CA VAL A 142 -43.47 30.13 3.29
C VAL A 142 -44.76 30.50 2.57
N ALA A 143 -45.92 29.96 2.97
CA ALA A 143 -47.19 30.31 2.31
C ALA A 143 -47.54 31.80 2.41
N PRO A 144 -47.48 32.48 3.59
CA PRO A 144 -47.76 33.91 3.66
C PRO A 144 -46.68 34.76 2.98
N LEU A 145 -45.40 34.35 3.02
CA LEU A 145 -44.32 35.04 2.31
C LEU A 145 -44.52 34.98 0.79
N CYS A 146 -44.79 33.80 0.26
CA CYS A 146 -45.04 33.60 -1.17
C CYS A 146 -46.31 34.34 -1.62
N THR A 147 -47.37 34.32 -0.80
CA THR A 147 -48.60 35.09 -1.08
C THR A 147 -48.35 36.60 -1.09
N SER A 148 -47.56 37.09 -0.15
CA SER A 148 -47.21 38.52 -0.06
C SER A 148 -46.34 38.95 -1.24
N LEU A 149 -45.31 38.18 -1.57
CA LEU A 149 -44.47 38.39 -2.75
C LEU A 149 -45.27 38.32 -4.05
N GLY A 150 -46.18 37.34 -4.16
CA GLY A 150 -47.10 37.22 -5.29
C GLY A 150 -47.98 38.46 -5.46
N ARG A 151 -48.49 39.04 -4.36
CA ARG A 151 -49.24 40.30 -4.42
C ARG A 151 -48.38 41.51 -4.76
N CYS A 152 -47.16 41.60 -4.25
CA CYS A 152 -46.22 42.65 -4.63
C CYS A 152 -45.86 42.59 -6.12
N CYS A 153 -45.59 41.39 -6.65
CA CYS A 153 -45.26 41.18 -8.06
C CYS A 153 -46.48 41.36 -8.98
N SER A 154 -47.70 41.05 -8.53
CA SER A 154 -48.93 41.26 -9.31
C SER A 154 -49.27 42.74 -9.54
N ALA A 155 -48.72 43.65 -8.73
CA ALA A 155 -48.89 45.10 -8.94
C ALA A 155 -48.03 45.63 -10.11
N ILE A 156 -47.10 44.84 -10.64
CA ILE A 156 -46.22 45.23 -11.75
C ILE A 156 -46.83 44.74 -13.07
N TYR A 157 -47.61 45.59 -13.72
CA TYR A 157 -48.15 45.33 -15.06
C TYR A 157 -47.07 45.62 -16.11
N LEU A 158 -46.50 44.57 -16.72
CA LEU A 158 -45.62 44.71 -17.88
C LEU A 158 -46.44 44.76 -19.16
N THR A 159 -46.57 45.95 -19.74
CA THR A 159 -47.10 46.15 -21.10
C THR A 159 -45.98 45.90 -22.11
N VAL A 160 -45.99 44.73 -22.75
CA VAL A 160 -45.06 44.41 -23.85
C VAL A 160 -45.58 45.07 -25.13
N THR A 161 -44.95 46.18 -25.53
CA THR A 161 -45.12 46.75 -26.87
C THR A 161 -44.24 45.95 -27.84
N GLN A 162 -44.88 45.17 -28.72
CA GLN A 162 -44.22 44.54 -29.87
C GLN A 162 -44.04 45.62 -30.96
N LYS A 163 -42.83 45.71 -31.52
CA LYS A 163 -42.41 46.72 -32.50
C LYS A 163 -42.17 46.06 -33.85
#